data_AF-A0A4R9LV79-F1
#
_entry.id   AF-A0A4R9LV79-F1
#
_cell.length_a   1.000
_cell.length_b   1.000
_cell.length_c   1.000
_cell.angle_alpha   90.00
_cell.angle_beta   90.00
_cell.angle_gamma   90.00
#
_symmetry.space_group_name_H-M   'P 1'
#
loop_
_entity.id
_entity.type
_entity.pdbx_description
1 polymer ?
#
loop_
_entity_poly.entity_id
_entity_poly.type
_entity_poly.pdbx_seq_one_letter_code
_entity_poly.pdbx_strand_id
1 'polypeptide(L)'
;MFQKSDEALHSLSLGEFEKAKSVYSVLLDKDPEDLEYISGYFVASFWDNRLDLVLRTREGKDRGNLLLEYFSLFEEESKKRNLDTTEPYHTCLKCVLEEAAGHLKLAYQWEGANALDSETLGDLAVCLIKIGDYKTALEIIQYSSGRNRFSPNLKFFLAESYCMTGKEKEGIETYRSAFLDDPNQFRMDLVSWPPLLPLIEEAKTLVKTEDELKEILPVLAWKSGLFVTGKKENIEDIKSWQKEITRLSESAKKGSGYSFKIKCRIEQYAYFIIETAPQGVARDAVLFAQKILEEI
;
A
#
# COMPACT_ATOMS: atom_id res chain seq x y z
N MET A 1 -4.42 32.09 -18.10
CA MET A 1 -4.98 31.46 -16.88
C MET A 1 -4.15 30.22 -16.54
N PHE A 2 -4.00 29.28 -17.48
CA PHE A 2 -3.05 28.15 -17.42
C PHE A 2 -1.65 28.51 -16.90
N GLN A 3 -1.02 29.55 -17.47
CA GLN A 3 0.36 29.93 -17.10
C GLN A 3 0.60 30.22 -15.60
N LYS A 4 -0.39 30.76 -14.86
CA LYS A 4 -0.23 31.01 -13.41
C LYS A 4 -0.47 29.76 -12.56
N SER A 5 -1.37 28.89 -13.00
CA SER A 5 -1.58 27.59 -12.36
C SER A 5 -0.34 26.72 -12.53
N ASP A 6 0.23 26.69 -13.75
CA ASP A 6 1.46 25.96 -14.06
C ASP A 6 2.65 26.54 -13.28
N GLU A 7 2.73 27.86 -13.12
CA GLU A 7 3.75 28.52 -12.30
C GLU A 7 3.64 28.10 -10.82
N ALA A 8 2.42 28.07 -10.27
CA ALA A 8 2.18 27.68 -8.88
C ALA A 8 2.56 26.21 -8.63
N LEU A 9 2.15 25.32 -9.54
CA LEU A 9 2.51 23.90 -9.53
C LEU A 9 4.02 23.71 -9.66
N HIS A 10 4.67 24.46 -10.55
CA HIS A 10 6.11 24.40 -10.69
C HIS A 10 6.82 24.82 -9.40
N SER A 11 6.40 25.92 -8.76
CA SER A 11 6.95 26.32 -7.46
C SER A 11 6.71 25.27 -6.37
N LEU A 12 5.55 24.60 -6.34
CA LEU A 12 5.32 23.45 -5.44
C LEU A 12 6.30 22.30 -5.69
N SER A 13 6.57 21.98 -6.95
CA SER A 13 7.48 20.89 -7.33
C SER A 13 8.93 21.13 -6.89
N LEU A 14 9.30 22.41 -6.68
CA LEU A 14 10.62 22.83 -6.24
C LEU A 14 10.71 23.06 -4.72
N GLY A 15 9.60 22.88 -3.98
CA GLY A 15 9.54 23.18 -2.55
C GLY A 15 9.50 24.68 -2.22
N GLU A 16 9.22 25.54 -3.21
CA GLU A 16 9.08 26.99 -3.04
C GLU A 16 7.69 27.34 -2.46
N PHE A 17 7.39 26.84 -1.26
CA PHE A 17 6.05 26.87 -0.68
C PHE A 17 5.50 28.30 -0.46
N GLU A 18 6.32 29.25 0.00
CA GLU A 18 5.92 30.65 0.18
C GLU A 18 5.47 31.30 -1.14
N LYS A 19 6.22 31.03 -2.22
CA LYS A 19 5.91 31.54 -3.55
C LYS A 19 4.65 30.89 -4.11
N ALA A 20 4.54 29.56 -4.03
CA ALA A 20 3.36 28.83 -4.45
C ALA A 20 2.09 29.35 -3.74
N LYS A 21 2.16 29.52 -2.41
CA LYS A 21 1.09 30.06 -1.58
C LYS A 21 0.64 31.44 -2.05
N SER A 22 1.59 32.32 -2.37
CA SER A 22 1.31 33.66 -2.88
C SER A 22 0.60 33.63 -4.23
N VAL A 23 1.01 32.73 -5.14
CA VAL A 23 0.37 32.58 -6.46
C VAL A 23 -1.05 32.00 -6.31
N TYR A 24 -1.24 30.96 -5.48
CA TYR A 24 -2.56 30.39 -5.24
C TYR A 24 -3.52 31.37 -4.55
N SER A 25 -3.03 32.24 -3.67
CA SER A 25 -3.86 33.31 -3.09
C SER A 25 -4.45 34.21 -4.18
N VAL A 26 -3.65 34.59 -5.18
CA VAL A 26 -4.11 35.43 -6.31
C VAL A 26 -5.07 34.67 -7.24
N LEU A 27 -4.95 33.34 -7.33
CA LEU A 27 -5.87 32.50 -8.09
C LEU A 27 -7.21 32.38 -7.37
N LEU A 28 -7.20 32.18 -6.05
CA LEU A 28 -8.40 32.13 -5.20
C LEU A 28 -9.16 33.47 -5.17
N ASP A 29 -8.48 34.61 -5.21
CA ASP A 29 -9.15 35.91 -5.32
C ASP A 29 -10.02 36.03 -6.59
N LYS A 30 -9.70 35.26 -7.64
CA LYS A 30 -10.43 35.23 -8.90
C LYS A 30 -11.50 34.16 -8.95
N ASP A 31 -11.17 32.97 -8.44
CA ASP A 31 -12.06 31.83 -8.39
C ASP A 31 -11.95 31.14 -7.01
N PRO A 32 -12.76 31.58 -6.03
CA PRO A 32 -12.67 31.07 -4.65
C PRO A 32 -13.20 29.64 -4.47
N GLU A 33 -13.95 29.11 -5.44
CA GLU A 33 -14.61 27.80 -5.36
C GLU A 33 -13.82 26.70 -6.08
N ASP A 34 -12.77 27.06 -6.82
CA ASP A 34 -11.93 26.10 -7.53
C ASP A 34 -11.14 25.21 -6.56
N LEU A 35 -11.39 23.89 -6.63
CA LEU A 35 -10.80 22.90 -5.73
C LEU A 35 -9.28 22.78 -5.89
N GLU A 36 -8.74 22.96 -7.10
CA GLU A 36 -7.30 22.95 -7.35
C GLU A 36 -6.63 24.16 -6.70
N TYR A 37 -7.28 25.33 -6.72
CA TYR A 37 -6.76 26.53 -6.08
C TYR A 37 -6.85 26.46 -4.56
N ILE A 38 -7.96 25.95 -4.03
CA ILE A 38 -8.13 25.69 -2.60
C ILE A 38 -7.07 24.70 -2.12
N SER A 39 -6.87 23.61 -2.87
CA SER A 39 -5.85 22.61 -2.59
C SER A 39 -4.45 23.21 -2.60
N GLY A 40 -4.07 23.87 -3.69
CA GLY A 40 -2.75 24.46 -3.84
C GLY A 40 -2.41 25.46 -2.74
N TYR A 41 -3.36 26.32 -2.35
CA TYR A 41 -3.17 27.24 -1.24
C TYR A 41 -3.00 26.51 0.11
N PHE A 42 -3.83 25.50 0.38
CA PHE A 42 -3.74 24.70 1.59
C PHE A 42 -2.40 23.96 1.68
N VAL A 43 -2.03 23.25 0.61
CA VAL A 43 -0.79 22.48 0.50
C VAL A 43 0.42 23.38 0.72
N ALA A 44 0.51 24.48 -0.03
CA ALA A 44 1.61 25.43 0.11
C ALA A 44 1.68 26.01 1.52
N SER A 45 0.53 26.41 2.11
CA SER A 45 0.48 26.95 3.47
C SER A 45 0.88 25.92 4.54
N PHE A 46 0.49 24.65 4.37
CA PHE A 46 0.82 23.60 5.33
C PHE A 46 2.32 23.43 5.48
N TRP A 47 3.04 23.39 4.34
CA TRP A 47 4.48 23.15 4.29
C TRP A 47 5.30 24.40 4.58
N ASP A 48 4.89 25.57 4.08
CA ASP A 48 5.49 26.88 4.38
C ASP A 48 5.64 27.11 5.89
N ASN A 49 4.56 26.83 6.66
CA ASN A 49 4.55 26.99 8.11
C ASN A 49 5.50 26.03 8.87
N ARG A 50 6.02 25.00 8.21
CA ARG A 50 6.86 23.94 8.81
C ARG A 50 8.30 23.94 8.27
N LEU A 51 8.54 24.62 7.16
CA LEU A 51 9.80 24.57 6.42
C LEU A 51 10.99 25.06 7.25
N ASP A 52 10.83 26.13 8.06
CA ASP A 52 11.92 26.65 8.90
C ASP A 52 12.44 25.59 9.89
N LEU A 53 11.55 24.82 10.51
CA LEU A 53 11.99 23.74 11.42
C LEU A 53 12.69 22.61 10.65
N VAL A 54 12.15 22.22 9.49
CA VAL A 54 12.77 21.19 8.64
C VAL A 54 14.20 21.59 8.27
N LEU A 55 14.39 22.82 7.78
CA LEU A 55 15.70 23.32 7.36
C LEU A 55 16.70 23.45 8.51
N ARG A 56 16.23 23.73 9.73
CA ARG A 56 17.09 23.78 10.94
C ARG A 56 17.39 22.41 11.53
N THR A 57 16.59 21.40 11.20
CA THR A 57 16.79 20.02 11.65
C THR A 57 18.00 19.42 10.95
N ARG A 58 18.78 18.61 11.67
CA ARG A 58 20.00 17.98 11.14
C ARG A 58 19.67 17.07 9.96
N GLU A 59 20.45 17.18 8.88
CA GLU A 59 20.36 16.30 7.72
C GLU A 59 20.56 14.83 8.08
N GLY A 60 19.97 13.96 7.26
CA GLY A 60 20.00 12.51 7.49
C GLY A 60 18.74 12.07 8.21
N LYS A 61 18.89 11.21 9.22
CA LYS A 61 17.78 10.52 9.88
C LYS A 61 16.76 11.49 10.48
N ASP A 62 17.23 12.49 11.22
CA ASP A 62 16.36 13.40 11.98
C ASP A 62 15.44 14.20 11.05
N ARG A 63 15.99 14.82 9.99
CA ARG A 63 15.19 15.58 9.02
C ARG A 63 14.31 14.67 8.16
N GLY A 64 14.80 13.49 7.78
CA GLY A 64 13.99 12.48 7.08
C GLY A 64 12.75 12.09 7.88
N ASN A 65 12.93 11.72 9.15
CA ASN A 65 11.83 11.34 10.05
C ASN A 65 10.85 12.50 10.29
N LEU A 66 11.35 13.72 10.48
CA LEU A 66 10.49 14.90 10.64
C LEU A 66 9.63 15.17 9.40
N LEU A 67 10.20 15.03 8.20
CA LEU A 67 9.45 15.15 6.95
C LEU A 67 8.35 14.09 6.85
N LEU A 68 8.62 12.85 7.24
CA LEU A 68 7.64 11.77 7.25
C LEU A 68 6.52 11.99 8.26
N GLU A 69 6.85 12.44 9.47
CA GLU A 69 5.85 12.79 10.49
C GLU A 69 4.91 13.89 9.98
N TYR A 70 5.47 14.96 9.40
CA TYR A 70 4.68 16.03 8.80
C TYR A 70 3.89 15.56 7.58
N PHE A 71 4.43 14.63 6.80
CA PHE A 71 3.72 14.06 5.66
C PHE A 71 2.52 13.22 6.12
N SER A 72 2.63 12.42 7.18
CA SER A 72 1.49 11.68 7.74
C SER A 72 0.36 12.62 8.18
N LEU A 73 0.70 13.72 8.87
CA LEU A 73 -0.28 14.74 9.26
C LEU A 73 -0.90 15.44 8.03
N PHE A 74 -0.08 15.74 7.03
CA PHE A 74 -0.52 16.36 5.78
C PHE A 74 -1.51 15.47 5.03
N GLU A 75 -1.23 14.18 4.92
CA GLU A 75 -2.07 13.21 4.23
C GLU A 75 -3.43 13.06 4.94
N GLU A 76 -3.44 12.99 6.27
CA GLU A 76 -4.67 12.91 7.06
C GLU A 76 -5.55 14.15 6.85
N GLU A 77 -4.97 15.35 6.95
CA GLU A 77 -5.71 16.61 6.78
C GLU A 77 -6.19 16.82 5.34
N SER A 78 -5.41 16.37 4.34
CA SER A 78 -5.79 16.45 2.92
C SER A 78 -6.96 15.52 2.61
N LYS A 79 -6.94 14.28 3.12
CA LYS A 79 -8.04 13.32 2.97
C LYS A 79 -9.33 13.80 3.63
N LYS A 80 -9.27 14.38 4.84
CA LYS A 80 -10.45 14.97 5.52
C LYS A 80 -11.12 16.07 4.68
N ARG A 81 -10.35 16.75 3.82
CA ARG A 81 -10.79 17.84 2.96
C ARG A 81 -11.09 17.39 1.52
N ASN A 82 -10.92 16.10 1.19
CA ASN A 82 -11.02 15.54 -0.16
C ASN A 82 -10.07 16.23 -1.18
N LEU A 83 -8.85 16.55 -0.75
CA LEU A 83 -7.83 17.20 -1.59
C LEU A 83 -6.83 16.19 -2.18
N ASP A 84 -6.89 14.94 -1.76
CA ASP A 84 -5.95 13.87 -2.09
C ASP A 84 -6.00 13.40 -3.55
N THR A 85 -6.94 13.92 -4.35
CA THR A 85 -7.08 13.67 -5.79
C THR A 85 -6.65 14.85 -6.66
N THR A 86 -6.22 15.96 -6.06
CA THR A 86 -5.89 17.21 -6.77
C THR A 86 -4.44 17.21 -7.24
N GLU A 87 -4.15 17.94 -8.32
CA GLU A 87 -2.79 18.00 -8.88
C GLU A 87 -1.76 18.61 -7.89
N PRO A 88 -2.03 19.74 -7.20
CA PRO A 88 -1.13 20.31 -6.21
C PRO A 88 -0.76 19.35 -5.08
N TYR A 89 -1.72 18.52 -4.64
CA TYR A 89 -1.46 17.50 -3.63
C TYR A 89 -0.43 16.49 -4.13
N HIS A 90 -0.61 15.93 -5.34
CA HIS A 90 0.31 14.95 -5.91
C HIS A 90 1.69 15.55 -6.22
N THR A 91 1.75 16.80 -6.71
CA THR A 91 3.01 17.51 -6.97
C THR A 91 3.81 17.69 -5.68
N CYS A 92 3.16 18.14 -4.61
CA CYS A 92 3.81 18.34 -3.32
C CYS A 92 4.21 17.02 -2.66
N LEU A 93 3.34 16.00 -2.72
CA LEU A 93 3.63 14.65 -2.24
C LEU A 93 4.94 14.14 -2.82
N LYS A 94 5.11 14.25 -4.15
CA LYS A 94 6.32 13.80 -4.82
C LYS A 94 7.56 14.55 -4.30
N CYS A 95 7.51 15.89 -4.27
CA CYS A 95 8.61 16.73 -3.81
C CYS A 95 9.05 16.38 -2.37
N VAL A 96 8.10 16.31 -1.44
CA VAL A 96 8.38 16.04 -0.02
C VAL A 96 8.91 14.62 0.19
N LEU A 97 8.29 13.62 -0.44
CA LEU A 97 8.70 12.23 -0.27
C LEU A 97 10.06 11.94 -0.93
N GLU A 98 10.38 12.61 -2.04
CA GLU A 98 11.72 12.55 -2.65
C GLU A 98 12.78 13.13 -1.70
N GLU A 99 12.51 14.27 -1.07
CA GLU A 99 13.42 14.89 -0.10
C GLU A 99 13.60 14.02 1.16
N ALA A 100 12.51 13.49 1.71
CA ALA A 100 12.54 12.59 2.85
C ALA A 100 13.35 11.32 2.53
N ALA A 101 13.10 10.71 1.37
CA ALA A 101 13.84 9.54 0.91
C ALA A 101 15.33 9.87 0.71
N GLY A 102 15.67 11.05 0.18
CA GLY A 102 17.04 11.53 0.04
C GLY A 102 17.77 11.58 1.38
N HIS A 103 17.14 12.17 2.40
CA HIS A 103 17.70 12.25 3.74
C HIS A 103 17.86 10.88 4.42
N LEU A 104 16.90 9.98 4.27
CA LEU A 104 17.00 8.63 4.82
C LEU A 104 18.07 7.79 4.09
N LYS A 105 18.22 7.95 2.77
CA LYS A 105 19.32 7.35 1.99
C LYS A 105 20.68 7.90 2.46
N LEU A 106 20.79 9.20 2.73
CA LEU A 106 22.01 9.80 3.29
C LEU A 106 22.36 9.23 4.67
N ALA A 107 21.37 9.10 5.56
CA ALA A 107 21.56 8.50 6.88
C ALA A 107 22.09 7.07 6.77
N TYR A 108 21.50 6.27 5.87
CA TYR A 108 21.95 4.92 5.58
C TYR A 108 23.41 4.87 5.07
N GLN A 109 23.80 5.81 4.21
CA GLN A 109 25.19 5.90 3.72
C GLN A 109 26.18 6.29 4.83
N TRP A 110 25.80 7.17 5.76
CA TRP A 110 26.68 7.63 6.83
C TRP A 110 26.86 6.62 7.96
N GLU A 111 25.79 5.93 8.36
CA GLU A 111 25.74 5.11 9.58
C GLU A 111 25.58 3.60 9.30
N GLY A 112 25.39 3.22 8.03
CA GLY A 112 25.31 1.83 7.58
C GLY A 112 24.03 1.11 8.03
N ALA A 113 24.12 -0.21 8.17
CA ALA A 113 22.99 -1.12 8.44
C ALA A 113 22.10 -0.76 9.64
N ASN A 114 22.70 -0.12 10.64
CA ASN A 114 22.07 0.20 11.93
C ASN A 114 21.54 1.63 11.99
N ALA A 115 21.70 2.42 10.93
CA ALA A 115 21.26 3.82 10.87
C ALA A 115 19.75 3.95 11.08
N LEU A 116 18.99 3.06 10.43
CA LEU A 116 17.54 3.07 10.41
C LEU A 116 17.04 1.83 11.14
N ASP A 117 16.08 2.05 12.05
CA ASP A 117 15.35 0.94 12.66
C ASP A 117 14.36 0.34 11.64
N SER A 118 13.80 -0.82 11.98
CA SER A 118 12.87 -1.54 11.10
C SER A 118 11.61 -0.72 10.76
N GLU A 119 11.19 0.17 11.65
CA GLU A 119 10.02 1.04 11.45
C GLU A 119 10.34 2.11 10.41
N THR A 120 11.45 2.84 10.58
CA THR A 120 11.91 3.86 9.64
C THR A 120 12.20 3.27 8.26
N LEU A 121 12.73 2.03 8.18
CA LEU A 121 12.91 1.32 6.91
C LEU A 121 11.58 1.00 6.23
N GLY A 122 10.56 0.64 7.01
CA GLY A 122 9.20 0.44 6.52
C GLY A 122 8.59 1.72 5.96
N ASP A 123 8.76 2.84 6.66
CA ASP A 123 8.26 4.13 6.21
C ASP A 123 9.00 4.62 4.96
N LEU A 124 10.33 4.45 4.90
CA LEU A 124 11.10 4.72 3.69
C LEU A 124 10.57 3.91 2.49
N ALA A 125 10.32 2.61 2.69
CA ALA A 125 9.78 1.75 1.63
C ALA A 125 8.40 2.24 1.14
N VAL A 126 7.52 2.64 2.05
CA VAL A 126 6.21 3.24 1.71
C VAL A 126 6.40 4.50 0.87
N CYS A 127 7.33 5.37 1.23
CA CYS A 127 7.58 6.61 0.50
C CYS A 127 8.09 6.33 -0.92
N LEU A 128 9.05 5.43 -1.04
CA LEU A 128 9.61 5.00 -2.32
C LEU A 128 8.54 4.40 -3.24
N ILE A 129 7.62 3.60 -2.69
CA ILE A 129 6.47 3.07 -3.44
C ILE A 129 5.55 4.20 -3.91
N LYS A 130 5.19 5.14 -3.03
CA LYS A 130 4.31 6.29 -3.39
C LYS A 130 4.90 7.16 -4.51
N ILE A 131 6.22 7.33 -4.58
CA ILE A 131 6.88 8.10 -5.64
C ILE A 131 7.25 7.27 -6.89
N GLY A 132 6.99 5.96 -6.86
CA GLY A 132 7.28 5.05 -7.98
C GLY A 132 8.72 4.55 -8.07
N ASP A 133 9.56 4.77 -7.05
CA ASP A 133 10.92 4.22 -6.94
C ASP A 133 10.89 2.78 -6.38
N TYR A 134 10.18 1.89 -7.09
CA TYR A 134 10.00 0.49 -6.70
C TYR A 134 11.30 -0.31 -6.62
N LYS A 135 12.32 0.09 -7.39
CA LYS A 135 13.63 -0.56 -7.39
C LYS A 135 14.34 -0.35 -6.06
N THR A 136 14.44 0.91 -5.61
CA THR A 136 15.06 1.17 -4.32
C THR A 136 14.17 0.68 -3.17
N ALA A 137 12.83 0.74 -3.29
CA ALA A 137 11.94 0.14 -2.30
C ALA A 137 12.24 -1.35 -2.09
N LEU A 138 12.40 -2.10 -3.20
CA LEU A 138 12.73 -3.52 -3.17
C LEU A 138 14.05 -3.79 -2.43
N GLU A 139 15.09 -3.03 -2.72
CA GLU A 139 16.41 -3.16 -2.06
C GLU A 139 16.31 -2.91 -0.55
N ILE A 140 15.61 -1.84 -0.15
CA ILE A 140 15.41 -1.46 1.26
C ILE A 140 14.62 -2.53 2.01
N ILE A 141 13.51 -3.02 1.44
CA ILE A 141 12.67 -4.04 2.08
C ILE A 141 13.47 -5.33 2.27
N GLN A 142 14.17 -5.80 1.24
CA GLN A 142 14.98 -7.02 1.33
C GLN A 142 16.10 -6.92 2.37
N TYR A 143 16.66 -5.72 2.56
CA TYR A 143 17.68 -5.46 3.57
C TYR A 143 17.13 -5.44 5.00
N SER A 144 15.96 -4.81 5.20
CA SER A 144 15.32 -4.69 6.52
C SER A 144 14.99 -6.03 7.16
N SER A 145 14.75 -7.05 6.34
CA SER A 145 14.28 -8.35 6.79
C SER A 145 15.42 -9.37 6.78
N GLY A 146 16.33 -9.23 7.74
CA GLY A 146 17.32 -10.26 8.03
C GLY A 146 16.64 -11.62 8.28
N ARG A 147 16.99 -12.63 7.48
CA ARG A 147 16.56 -14.04 7.58
C ARG A 147 15.07 -14.27 7.90
N ASN A 148 14.25 -14.17 6.85
CA ASN A 148 13.09 -15.05 6.55
C ASN A 148 11.72 -14.82 7.19
N ARG A 149 11.42 -13.69 7.86
CA ARG A 149 10.03 -13.42 8.24
C ARG A 149 9.63 -11.95 8.09
N PHE A 150 9.23 -11.60 6.87
CA PHE A 150 8.50 -10.36 6.62
C PHE A 150 7.16 -10.38 7.35
N SER A 151 6.82 -9.28 8.03
CA SER A 151 5.46 -9.02 8.48
C SER A 151 4.51 -8.86 7.28
N PRO A 152 3.19 -9.11 7.44
CA PRO A 152 2.27 -9.11 6.29
C PRO A 152 2.23 -7.77 5.53
N ASN A 153 2.34 -6.64 6.24
CA ASN A 153 2.47 -5.31 5.63
C ASN A 153 3.70 -5.20 4.71
N LEU A 154 4.88 -5.62 5.17
CA LEU A 154 6.10 -5.62 4.36
C LEU A 154 6.00 -6.58 3.18
N LYS A 155 5.29 -7.70 3.33
CA LYS A 155 5.02 -8.61 2.20
C LYS A 155 4.19 -7.93 1.12
N PHE A 156 3.18 -7.13 1.47
CA PHE A 156 2.42 -6.37 0.47
C PHE A 156 3.29 -5.37 -0.28
N PHE A 157 4.15 -4.63 0.43
CA PHE A 157 5.07 -3.67 -0.19
C PHE A 157 6.09 -4.35 -1.10
N LEU A 158 6.59 -5.52 -0.66
CA LEU A 158 7.49 -6.36 -1.44
C LEU A 158 6.81 -6.88 -2.70
N ALA A 159 5.57 -7.35 -2.58
CA ALA A 159 4.78 -7.86 -3.68
C ALA A 159 4.54 -6.79 -4.74
N GLU A 160 4.13 -5.59 -4.33
CA GLU A 160 3.94 -4.46 -5.22
C GLU A 160 5.25 -4.08 -5.94
N SER A 161 6.35 -3.99 -5.18
CA SER A 161 7.66 -3.67 -5.74
C SER A 161 8.13 -4.72 -6.75
N TYR A 162 7.87 -6.01 -6.51
CA TYR A 162 8.18 -7.07 -7.47
C TYR A 162 7.35 -6.95 -8.75
N CYS A 163 6.04 -6.76 -8.63
CA CYS A 163 5.16 -6.59 -9.79
C CYS A 163 5.60 -5.38 -10.63
N MET A 164 5.87 -4.25 -9.99
CA MET A 164 6.22 -3.00 -10.67
C MET A 164 7.65 -2.97 -11.23
N THR A 165 8.51 -3.91 -10.83
CA THR A 165 9.86 -4.07 -11.39
C THR A 165 9.98 -5.20 -12.42
N GLY A 166 8.85 -5.80 -12.82
CA GLY A 166 8.80 -6.86 -13.84
C GLY A 166 9.04 -8.29 -13.31
N LYS A 167 9.14 -8.47 -11.99
CA LYS A 167 9.20 -9.78 -11.31
C LYS A 167 7.80 -10.21 -10.88
N GLU A 168 6.89 -10.21 -11.84
CA GLU A 168 5.44 -10.35 -11.57
C GLU A 168 5.09 -11.70 -10.93
N LYS A 169 5.78 -12.79 -11.28
CA LYS A 169 5.54 -14.11 -10.69
C LYS A 169 5.84 -14.11 -9.19
N GLU A 170 7.00 -13.57 -8.81
CA GLU A 170 7.41 -13.41 -7.42
C GLU A 170 6.48 -12.44 -6.67
N GLY A 171 6.03 -11.37 -7.34
CA GLY A 171 5.06 -10.44 -6.81
C GLY A 171 3.71 -11.09 -6.49
N ILE A 172 3.15 -11.85 -7.43
CA ILE A 172 1.91 -12.61 -7.23
C ILE A 172 2.05 -13.65 -6.11
N GLU A 173 3.16 -14.39 -6.06
CA GLU A 173 3.46 -15.30 -4.95
C GLU A 173 3.46 -14.59 -3.60
N THR A 174 4.10 -13.42 -3.54
CA THR A 174 4.22 -12.63 -2.33
C THR A 174 2.87 -12.04 -1.91
N TYR A 175 2.08 -11.51 -2.85
CA TYR A 175 0.72 -11.00 -2.61
C TYR A 175 -0.15 -12.08 -1.98
N ARG A 176 -0.14 -13.30 -2.55
CA ARG A 176 -0.94 -14.42 -2.07
C ARG A 176 -0.56 -14.83 -0.66
N SER A 177 0.75 -14.90 -0.37
CA SER A 177 1.22 -15.17 0.99
C SER A 177 0.81 -14.06 1.97
N ALA A 178 0.92 -12.78 1.58
CA ALA A 178 0.54 -11.65 2.41
C ALA A 178 -0.96 -11.66 2.75
N PHE A 179 -1.81 -11.87 1.73
CA PHE A 179 -3.24 -12.01 1.93
C PHE A 179 -3.60 -13.24 2.75
N LEU A 180 -2.87 -14.36 2.65
CA LEU A 180 -3.11 -15.51 3.52
C LEU A 180 -2.76 -15.21 4.98
N ASP A 181 -1.74 -14.41 5.23
CA ASP A 181 -1.33 -14.08 6.60
C ASP A 181 -2.33 -13.12 7.28
N ASP A 182 -2.54 -11.93 6.70
CA ASP A 182 -3.50 -10.94 7.23
C ASP A 182 -3.92 -9.92 6.15
N PRO A 183 -5.12 -10.05 5.57
CA PRO A 183 -5.66 -9.08 4.62
C PRO A 183 -5.79 -7.66 5.16
N ASN A 184 -5.96 -7.48 6.48
CA ASN A 184 -6.19 -6.15 7.04
C ASN A 184 -4.96 -5.23 6.92
N GLN A 185 -3.77 -5.81 6.76
CA GLN A 185 -2.52 -5.06 6.51
C GLN A 185 -2.42 -4.54 5.07
N PHE A 186 -3.33 -4.93 4.18
CA PHE A 186 -3.31 -4.48 2.80
C PHE A 186 -3.64 -2.98 2.70
N ARG A 187 -2.80 -2.27 1.96
CA ARG A 187 -2.89 -0.82 1.74
C ARG A 187 -3.20 -0.54 0.28
N MET A 188 -4.47 -0.29 -0.03
CA MET A 188 -4.92 -0.01 -1.40
C MET A 188 -4.32 1.26 -1.98
N ASP A 189 -4.02 2.26 -1.14
CA ASP A 189 -3.42 3.54 -1.55
C ASP A 189 -2.01 3.40 -2.14
N LEU A 190 -1.39 2.23 -1.99
CA LEU A 190 -0.06 1.93 -2.51
C LEU A 190 -0.07 1.06 -3.77
N VAL A 191 -1.24 0.59 -4.20
CA VAL A 191 -1.34 -0.31 -5.35
C VAL A 191 -1.30 0.50 -6.63
N SER A 192 -0.30 0.21 -7.45
CA SER A 192 -0.15 0.72 -8.82
C SER A 192 -0.09 -0.41 -9.86
N TRP A 193 0.04 -1.67 -9.43
CA TRP A 193 0.08 -2.83 -10.33
C TRP A 193 -1.23 -2.97 -11.12
N PRO A 194 -1.21 -2.76 -12.45
CA PRO A 194 -2.44 -2.59 -13.24
C PRO A 194 -3.45 -3.74 -13.17
N PRO A 195 -3.05 -5.03 -13.16
CA PRO A 195 -4.01 -6.14 -13.05
C PRO A 195 -4.84 -6.17 -11.77
N LEU A 196 -4.35 -5.59 -10.67
CA LEU A 196 -5.06 -5.58 -9.38
C LEU A 196 -6.07 -4.42 -9.29
N LEU A 197 -5.85 -3.32 -10.01
CA LEU A 197 -6.70 -2.12 -9.96
C LEU A 197 -8.17 -2.39 -10.34
N PRO A 198 -8.50 -3.09 -11.45
CA PRO A 198 -9.89 -3.41 -11.78
C PRO A 198 -10.58 -4.25 -10.71
N LEU A 199 -9.84 -5.14 -10.04
CA LEU A 199 -10.39 -5.98 -8.97
C LEU A 199 -10.68 -5.18 -7.69
N ILE A 200 -9.86 -4.16 -7.41
CA ILE A 200 -10.13 -3.20 -6.32
C ILE A 200 -11.40 -2.42 -6.62
N GLU A 201 -11.57 -1.92 -7.84
CA GLU A 201 -12.78 -1.21 -8.23
C GLU A 201 -14.01 -2.12 -8.22
N GLU A 202 -13.90 -3.37 -8.70
CA GLU A 202 -14.96 -4.37 -8.57
C GLU A 202 -15.33 -4.61 -7.10
N ALA A 203 -14.34 -4.83 -6.23
CA ALA A 203 -14.56 -5.05 -4.81
C ALA A 203 -15.30 -3.87 -4.15
N LYS A 204 -14.96 -2.62 -4.48
CA LYS A 204 -15.67 -1.41 -4.00
C LYS A 204 -17.16 -1.42 -4.35
N THR A 205 -17.57 -2.07 -5.44
CA THR A 205 -19.00 -2.18 -5.81
C THR A 205 -19.75 -3.27 -5.04
N LEU A 206 -19.03 -4.28 -4.54
CA LEU A 206 -19.62 -5.46 -3.89
C LEU A 206 -19.79 -5.29 -2.38
N VAL A 207 -18.96 -4.45 -1.75
CA VAL A 207 -18.93 -4.28 -0.29
C VAL A 207 -19.04 -2.81 0.12
N LYS A 208 -19.35 -2.57 1.41
CA LYS A 208 -19.54 -1.20 1.92
C LYS A 208 -18.36 -0.69 2.73
N THR A 209 -17.57 -1.59 3.31
CA THR A 209 -16.48 -1.23 4.23
C THR A 209 -15.13 -1.62 3.67
N GLU A 210 -14.10 -0.86 4.03
CA GLU A 210 -12.72 -1.13 3.62
C GLU A 210 -12.23 -2.50 4.09
N ASP A 211 -12.60 -2.91 5.30
CA ASP A 211 -12.20 -4.21 5.82
C ASP A 211 -12.82 -5.37 5.01
N GLU A 212 -14.09 -5.27 4.64
CA GLU A 212 -14.73 -6.28 3.79
C GLU A 212 -14.09 -6.34 2.41
N LEU A 213 -13.65 -5.18 1.90
CA LEU A 213 -12.95 -5.07 0.62
C LEU A 213 -11.63 -5.85 0.67
N LYS A 214 -10.84 -5.64 1.72
CA LYS A 214 -9.57 -6.36 1.92
C LYS A 214 -9.75 -7.87 1.97
N GLU A 215 -10.87 -8.34 2.51
CA GLU A 215 -11.20 -9.77 2.60
C GLU A 215 -11.69 -10.37 1.27
N ILE A 216 -12.52 -9.65 0.49
CA ILE A 216 -13.03 -10.17 -0.79
C ILE A 216 -12.03 -10.04 -1.94
N LEU A 217 -11.13 -9.06 -1.91
CA LEU A 217 -10.15 -8.82 -2.97
C LEU A 217 -9.32 -10.06 -3.35
N PRO A 218 -8.70 -10.81 -2.42
CA PRO A 218 -7.96 -12.02 -2.78
C PRO A 218 -8.85 -13.09 -3.42
N VAL A 219 -10.14 -13.17 -3.05
CA VAL A 219 -11.10 -14.10 -3.66
C VAL A 219 -11.37 -13.73 -5.12
N LEU A 220 -11.58 -12.44 -5.42
CA LEU A 220 -11.73 -11.95 -6.79
C LEU A 220 -10.48 -12.21 -7.62
N ALA A 221 -9.29 -12.02 -7.04
CA ALA A 221 -8.02 -12.31 -7.70
C ALA A 221 -7.83 -13.82 -8.01
N TRP A 222 -8.38 -14.72 -7.20
CA TRP A 222 -8.44 -16.14 -7.55
C TRP A 222 -9.46 -16.42 -8.66
N LYS A 223 -10.67 -15.87 -8.56
CA LYS A 223 -11.75 -16.09 -9.55
C LYS A 223 -11.41 -15.56 -10.94
N SER A 224 -10.67 -14.45 -11.02
CA SER A 224 -10.20 -13.87 -12.28
C SER A 224 -9.00 -14.61 -12.90
N GLY A 225 -8.40 -15.56 -12.16
CA GLY A 225 -7.20 -16.27 -12.58
C GLY A 225 -5.89 -15.50 -12.33
N LEU A 226 -5.94 -14.30 -11.74
CA LEU A 226 -4.76 -13.48 -11.46
C LEU A 226 -3.79 -14.18 -10.49
N PHE A 227 -4.32 -14.93 -9.52
CA PHE A 227 -3.53 -15.62 -8.49
C PHE A 227 -3.12 -17.06 -8.81
N VAL A 228 -3.42 -17.56 -10.02
CA VAL A 228 -3.05 -18.91 -10.47
C VAL A 228 -1.54 -19.13 -10.40
N THR A 229 -1.11 -20.35 -10.05
CA THR A 229 0.31 -20.68 -9.92
C THR A 229 0.68 -22.08 -10.41
N GLY A 230 1.92 -22.20 -10.87
CA GLY A 230 2.55 -23.49 -11.12
C GLY A 230 3.28 -24.09 -9.91
N LYS A 231 3.44 -23.33 -8.82
CA LYS A 231 4.18 -23.78 -7.64
C LYS A 231 3.29 -24.66 -6.75
N LYS A 232 3.87 -25.77 -6.28
CA LYS A 232 3.20 -26.69 -5.36
C LYS A 232 3.74 -26.52 -3.95
N GLU A 233 2.83 -26.49 -2.99
CA GLU A 233 3.14 -26.29 -1.57
C GLU A 233 3.27 -27.63 -0.85
N ASN A 234 3.90 -27.62 0.32
CA ASN A 234 4.12 -28.84 1.09
C ASN A 234 2.81 -29.33 1.74
N ILE A 235 2.74 -30.62 2.05
CA ILE A 235 1.52 -31.26 2.58
C ILE A 235 1.17 -30.75 3.99
N GLU A 236 2.17 -30.30 4.77
CA GLU A 236 1.95 -29.79 6.12
C GLU A 236 1.17 -28.47 6.10
N ASP A 237 1.54 -27.58 5.19
CA ASP A 237 0.85 -26.31 4.94
C ASP A 237 -0.56 -26.56 4.42
N ILE A 238 -0.75 -27.48 3.45
CA ILE A 238 -2.09 -27.87 2.98
C ILE A 238 -2.97 -28.33 4.15
N LYS A 239 -2.46 -29.22 5.00
CA LYS A 239 -3.19 -29.71 6.18
C LYS A 239 -3.48 -28.59 7.18
N SER A 240 -2.58 -27.62 7.33
CA SER A 240 -2.81 -26.46 8.19
C SER A 240 -3.98 -25.61 7.67
N TRP A 241 -4.05 -25.34 6.36
CA TRP A 241 -5.13 -24.58 5.74
C TRP A 241 -6.47 -25.30 5.81
N GLN A 242 -6.51 -26.63 5.65
CA GLN A 242 -7.74 -27.41 5.87
C GLN A 242 -8.28 -27.30 7.30
N LYS A 243 -7.39 -27.33 8.30
CA LYS A 243 -7.77 -27.12 9.70
C LYS A 243 -8.34 -25.72 9.91
N GLU A 244 -7.74 -24.70 9.30
CA GLU A 244 -8.26 -23.33 9.35
C GLU A 244 -9.64 -23.20 8.72
N ILE A 245 -9.88 -23.81 7.55
CA ILE A 245 -11.24 -23.85 6.95
C ILE A 245 -12.25 -24.46 7.92
N THR A 246 -11.90 -25.59 8.55
CA THR A 246 -12.81 -26.28 9.47
C THR A 246 -13.12 -25.40 10.70
N ARG A 247 -12.09 -24.80 11.29
CA ARG A 247 -12.22 -23.87 12.42
C ARG A 247 -13.12 -22.68 12.08
N LEU A 248 -12.91 -22.07 10.91
CA LEU A 248 -13.69 -20.94 10.42
C LEU A 248 -15.14 -21.33 10.14
N SER A 249 -15.38 -22.48 9.51
CA SER A 249 -16.73 -23.00 9.22
C SER A 249 -17.52 -23.28 10.50
N GLU A 250 -16.88 -23.80 11.55
CA GLU A 250 -17.52 -23.96 12.87
C GLU A 250 -17.85 -22.62 13.51
N SER A 251 -16.96 -21.63 13.40
CA SER A 251 -17.19 -20.28 13.90
C SER A 251 -18.38 -19.61 13.19
N ALA A 252 -18.48 -19.77 11.87
CA ALA A 252 -19.59 -19.26 11.07
C ALA A 252 -20.94 -19.84 11.53
N LYS A 253 -21.01 -21.13 11.83
CA LYS A 253 -22.24 -21.81 12.30
C LYS A 253 -22.71 -21.31 13.67
N LYS A 254 -21.80 -20.80 14.51
CA LYS A 254 -22.12 -20.26 15.85
C LYS A 254 -22.71 -18.84 15.82
N GLY A 255 -22.95 -18.28 14.63
CA GLY A 255 -23.69 -17.02 14.48
C GLY A 255 -22.86 -15.76 14.72
N SER A 256 -21.56 -15.77 14.42
CA SER A 256 -20.73 -14.56 14.53
C SER A 256 -21.23 -13.46 13.57
N GLY A 257 -21.23 -12.20 14.01
CA GLY A 257 -21.59 -11.03 13.19
C GLY A 257 -20.66 -10.76 12.00
N TYR A 258 -19.60 -11.56 11.80
CA TYR A 258 -18.60 -11.46 10.74
C TYR A 258 -18.77 -12.52 9.63
N SER A 259 -20.00 -12.94 9.36
CA SER A 259 -20.28 -14.05 8.44
C SER A 259 -19.68 -13.86 7.05
N PHE A 260 -19.68 -12.63 6.53
CA PHE A 260 -19.08 -12.30 5.23
C PHE A 260 -17.56 -12.49 5.23
N LYS A 261 -16.84 -11.81 6.13
CA LYS A 261 -15.36 -11.90 6.22
C LYS A 261 -14.90 -13.35 6.40
N ILE A 262 -15.60 -14.12 7.25
CA ILE A 262 -15.29 -15.53 7.47
C ILE A 262 -15.48 -16.35 6.18
N LYS A 263 -16.55 -16.12 5.42
CA LYS A 263 -16.77 -16.78 4.12
C LYS A 263 -15.64 -16.46 3.13
N CYS A 264 -15.25 -15.19 3.00
CA CYS A 264 -14.14 -14.81 2.12
C CYS A 264 -12.83 -15.50 2.50
N ARG A 265 -12.52 -15.57 3.81
CA ARG A 265 -11.34 -16.30 4.31
C ARG A 265 -11.39 -17.79 3.98
N ILE A 266 -12.56 -18.43 4.14
CA ILE A 266 -12.75 -19.83 3.78
C ILE A 266 -12.53 -20.03 2.26
N GLU A 267 -13.16 -19.19 1.42
CA GLU A 267 -12.98 -19.23 -0.03
C GLU A 267 -11.50 -19.08 -0.41
N GLN A 268 -10.80 -18.13 0.20
CA GLN A 268 -9.39 -17.89 -0.05
C GLN A 268 -8.53 -19.12 0.26
N TYR A 269 -8.69 -19.75 1.43
CA TYR A 269 -7.95 -20.98 1.76
C TYR A 269 -8.32 -22.12 0.80
N ALA A 270 -9.59 -22.25 0.42
CA ALA A 270 -10.03 -23.29 -0.49
C ALA A 270 -9.40 -23.13 -1.89
N TYR A 271 -9.43 -21.94 -2.47
CA TYR A 271 -8.74 -21.65 -3.73
C TYR A 271 -7.24 -21.94 -3.65
N PHE A 272 -6.61 -21.52 -2.55
CA PHE A 272 -5.18 -21.75 -2.35
C PHE A 272 -4.84 -23.25 -2.34
N ILE A 273 -5.63 -24.07 -1.64
CA ILE A 273 -5.46 -25.53 -1.61
C ILE A 273 -5.63 -26.12 -3.02
N ILE A 274 -6.69 -25.77 -3.75
CA ILE A 274 -6.97 -26.32 -5.08
C ILE A 274 -5.80 -26.06 -6.04
N GLU A 275 -5.28 -24.84 -6.04
CA GLU A 275 -4.25 -24.40 -6.97
C GLU A 275 -2.86 -24.94 -6.60
N THR A 276 -2.53 -25.00 -5.30
CA THR A 276 -1.16 -25.29 -4.84
C THR A 276 -0.94 -26.71 -4.34
N ALA A 277 -2.00 -27.49 -4.08
CA ALA A 277 -1.84 -28.85 -3.57
C ALA A 277 -1.19 -29.79 -4.60
N PRO A 278 -0.25 -30.65 -4.16
CA PRO A 278 0.31 -31.71 -5.00
C PRO A 278 -0.75 -32.80 -5.21
N GLN A 279 -1.37 -32.81 -6.40
CA GLN A 279 -2.56 -33.61 -6.76
C GLN A 279 -2.41 -35.12 -6.48
N GLY A 280 -1.19 -35.67 -6.55
CA GLY A 280 -0.94 -37.09 -6.27
C GLY A 280 -1.04 -37.48 -4.79
N VAL A 281 -0.83 -36.54 -3.85
CA VAL A 281 -0.72 -36.83 -2.41
C VAL A 281 -1.78 -36.12 -1.58
N ALA A 282 -2.29 -34.98 -2.06
CA ALA A 282 -3.25 -34.14 -1.36
C ALA A 282 -4.64 -34.13 -2.04
N ARG A 283 -4.98 -35.19 -2.78
CA ARG A 283 -6.26 -35.30 -3.51
C ARG A 283 -7.48 -35.08 -2.62
N ASP A 284 -7.49 -35.67 -1.43
CA ASP A 284 -8.60 -35.52 -0.49
C ASP A 284 -8.76 -34.07 -0.02
N ALA A 285 -7.65 -33.33 0.07
CA ALA A 285 -7.68 -31.92 0.42
C ALA A 285 -8.25 -31.04 -0.68
N VAL A 286 -7.92 -31.35 -1.93
CA VAL A 286 -8.50 -30.68 -3.10
C VAL A 286 -10.01 -30.94 -3.17
N LEU A 287 -10.44 -32.20 -3.03
CA LEU A 287 -11.87 -32.55 -3.04
C LEU A 287 -12.63 -31.88 -1.89
N PHE A 288 -12.03 -31.82 -0.70
CA PHE A 288 -12.59 -31.09 0.43
C PHE A 288 -12.77 -29.60 0.11
N ALA A 289 -11.74 -28.94 -0.43
CA ALA A 289 -11.79 -27.52 -0.76
C ALA A 289 -12.83 -27.22 -1.87
N GLN A 290 -12.93 -28.08 -2.88
CA GLN A 290 -13.95 -27.96 -3.94
C GLN A 290 -15.36 -28.04 -3.37
N LYS A 291 -15.63 -29.03 -2.51
CA LYS A 291 -16.92 -29.18 -1.85
C LYS A 291 -17.28 -27.94 -1.00
N ILE A 292 -16.31 -27.37 -0.29
CA ILE A 292 -16.54 -26.15 0.49
C ILE A 292 -16.94 -24.97 -0.40
N LEU A 293 -16.30 -24.80 -1.57
CA LEU A 293 -16.66 -23.74 -2.51
C LEU A 293 -18.06 -23.95 -3.13
N GLU A 294 -18.51 -25.20 -3.29
CA GLU A 294 -19.88 -25.49 -3.75
C GLU A 294 -20.96 -25.18 -2.71
N GLU A 295 -20.60 -25.15 -1.42
CA GLU A 295 -21.53 -24.93 -0.30
C GLU A 295 -21.71 -23.44 0.09
N ILE A 296 -20.86 -22.53 -0.40
CA ILE A 296 -20.83 -21.10 -0.02
C ILE A 296 -21.64 -20.23 -0.98
#